data_AF-A0A936SI41-F1
#
_entry.id   AF-A0A936SI41-F1
#
_cell.length_a   1.000
_cell.length_b   1.000
_cell.length_c   1.000
_cell.angle_alpha   90.00
_cell.angle_beta   90.00
_cell.angle_gamma   90.00
#
_symmetry.space_group_name_H-M   'P 1'
#
loop_
_entity.id
_entity.type
_entity.pdbx_description
1 polymer ?
#
loop_
_entity_poly.entity_id
_entity_poly.type
_entity_poly.pdbx_seq_one_letter_code
_entity_poly.pdbx_strand_id
1 'polypeptide(L)'
;MIVGGSSNPGTGDRFGIAKIEPGGALVFGWGTLGRTLTGFPNNDARINALAIHQNTGILAAGRSWNGTDYDFAIARYQNEFIPTAAHTSVSGRVVTANGNGIRNVWVSLSDPERPVRRSLTGPFGYYRFDDIEAGRTYSISVASKRFQFANGTQIVSVNDEIYDLDFIALP
;
A
#
# COMPACT_ATOMS: atom_id res chain seq x y z
N MET A 1 10.89 10.14 2.73
CA MET A 1 12.01 10.37 1.80
C MET A 1 12.69 9.05 1.47
N ILE A 2 13.32 8.93 0.30
CA ILE A 2 14.15 7.77 -0.07
C ILE A 2 15.59 8.27 -0.22
N VAL A 3 16.53 7.51 0.32
CA VAL A 3 17.97 7.75 0.15
C VAL A 3 18.65 6.49 -0.36
N GLY A 4 19.77 6.66 -1.05
CA GLY A 4 20.55 5.55 -1.60
C GLY A 4 22.03 5.87 -1.65
N GLY A 5 22.85 4.82 -1.58
CA GLY A 5 24.30 4.89 -1.61
C GLY A 5 24.91 3.49 -1.62
N SER A 6 26.06 3.33 -0.98
CA SER A 6 26.67 2.02 -0.73
C SER A 6 26.66 1.66 0.75
N SER A 7 26.61 0.36 1.04
CA SER A 7 26.74 -0.17 2.40
C SER A 7 27.53 -1.47 2.37
N ASN A 8 28.43 -1.66 3.33
CA ASN A 8 29.25 -2.87 3.46
C ASN A 8 28.79 -3.73 4.64
N PRO A 9 28.06 -4.85 4.41
CA PRO A 9 27.65 -5.76 5.47
C PRO A 9 28.75 -6.79 5.86
N GLY A 10 30.02 -6.47 5.63
CA GLY A 10 31.18 -7.31 5.96
C GLY A 10 31.75 -8.11 4.79
N THR A 11 31.13 -8.05 3.61
CA THR A 11 31.59 -8.79 2.41
C THR A 11 31.76 -7.91 1.17
N GLY A 12 31.91 -6.59 1.35
CA GLY A 12 32.04 -5.61 0.27
C GLY A 12 30.84 -4.67 0.13
N ASP A 13 31.04 -3.57 -0.60
CA ASP A 13 30.02 -2.55 -0.88
C ASP A 13 28.87 -3.09 -1.74
N ARG A 14 27.65 -2.91 -1.24
CA ARG A 14 26.40 -3.23 -1.95
C ARG A 14 25.60 -1.96 -2.20
N PHE A 15 24.72 -1.99 -3.20
CA PHE A 15 23.69 -0.96 -3.31
C PHE A 15 22.88 -0.96 -2.02
N GLY A 16 22.80 0.19 -1.36
CA GLY A 16 22.04 0.37 -0.13
C GLY A 16 20.99 1.43 -0.32
N ILE A 17 19.73 1.12 -0.01
CA ILE A 17 18.63 2.08 -0.02
C ILE A 17 17.93 2.08 1.33
N ALA A 18 17.43 3.24 1.75
CA ALA A 18 16.67 3.41 2.99
C ALA A 18 15.48 4.33 2.79
N LYS A 19 14.39 4.06 3.50
CA LYS A 19 13.23 4.95 3.59
C LYS A 19 13.25 5.67 4.94
N ILE A 20 13.11 6.99 4.89
CA ILE A 20 13.22 7.88 6.05
C ILE A 20 11.90 8.66 6.22
N GLU A 21 11.41 8.75 7.45
CA GLU A 21 10.29 9.59 7.85
C GLU A 21 10.66 11.08 7.77
N PRO A 22 9.68 12.01 7.68
CA PRO A 22 9.95 13.44 7.75
C PRO A 22 10.74 13.86 9.02
N GLY A 23 10.62 13.11 10.11
CA GLY A 23 11.37 13.31 11.35
C GLY A 23 12.79 12.73 11.36
N GLY A 24 13.25 12.12 10.26
CA GLY A 24 14.61 11.57 10.14
C GLY A 24 14.78 10.12 10.61
N ALA A 25 13.74 9.50 11.18
CA ALA A 25 13.74 8.10 11.57
C ALA A 25 13.66 7.16 10.36
N LEU A 26 14.22 5.95 10.46
CA LEU A 26 14.04 4.91 9.46
C LEU A 26 12.61 4.37 9.50
N VAL A 27 12.02 4.13 8.34
CA VAL A 27 10.72 3.47 8.23
C VAL A 27 10.90 1.96 8.37
N PHE A 28 10.62 1.42 9.55
CA PHE A 28 10.60 -0.02 9.79
C PHE A 28 9.48 -0.70 8.98
N GLY A 29 9.71 -1.94 8.54
CA GLY A 29 8.82 -2.66 7.61
C GLY A 29 9.15 -2.45 6.13
N TRP A 30 10.09 -1.56 5.80
CA TRP A 30 10.65 -1.41 4.45
C TRP A 30 12.03 -2.08 4.38
N GLY A 31 12.10 -3.25 3.74
CA GLY A 31 13.30 -4.10 3.78
C GLY A 31 13.65 -4.58 5.20
N THR A 32 14.90 -4.98 5.41
CA THR A 32 15.39 -5.44 6.72
C THR A 32 15.90 -4.24 7.52
N LEU A 33 15.28 -3.95 8.68
CA LEU A 33 15.64 -2.83 9.55
C LEU A 33 15.56 -1.45 8.83
N GLY A 34 14.59 -1.26 7.93
CA GLY A 34 14.36 0.01 7.23
C GLY A 34 15.28 0.25 6.03
N ARG A 35 16.05 -0.75 5.61
CA ARG A 35 16.94 -0.69 4.44
C ARG A 35 16.88 -1.98 3.61
N THR A 36 17.23 -1.84 2.34
CA THR A 36 17.43 -2.98 1.43
C THR A 36 18.85 -2.91 0.88
N LEU A 37 19.55 -4.05 0.91
CA LEU A 37 20.88 -4.20 0.34
C LEU A 37 20.82 -5.12 -0.88
N THR A 38 21.36 -4.67 -2.01
CA THR A 38 21.42 -5.46 -3.25
C THR A 38 22.88 -5.69 -3.63
N GLY A 39 23.27 -6.96 -3.62
CA GLY A 39 24.59 -7.38 -4.09
C GLY A 39 24.63 -7.48 -5.61
N PHE A 40 25.79 -7.17 -6.16
CA PHE A 40 26.19 -7.45 -7.54
C PHE A 40 27.40 -8.39 -7.49
N PRO A 41 27.87 -8.95 -8.61
CA PRO A 41 29.12 -9.70 -8.64
C PRO A 41 30.25 -8.96 -7.90
N ASN A 42 31.08 -9.72 -7.19
CA ASN A 42 32.20 -9.24 -6.36
C ASN A 42 31.85 -8.28 -5.20
N ASN A 43 30.57 -7.97 -4.96
CA ASN A 43 30.13 -7.11 -3.87
C ASN A 43 30.91 -5.78 -3.78
N ASP A 44 31.20 -5.12 -4.90
CA ASP A 44 31.64 -3.73 -4.89
C ASP A 44 30.77 -2.94 -5.85
N ALA A 45 29.67 -2.42 -5.31
CA ALA A 45 28.66 -1.71 -6.06
C ALA A 45 28.21 -0.45 -5.32
N ARG A 46 28.04 0.63 -6.09
CA ARG A 46 27.65 1.94 -5.58
C ARG A 46 26.54 2.56 -6.41
N ILE A 47 25.56 3.13 -5.73
CA ILE A 47 24.49 3.92 -6.35
C ILE A 47 25.04 5.32 -6.65
N ASN A 48 24.83 5.78 -7.89
CA ASN A 48 25.15 7.15 -8.33
C ASN A 48 23.89 8.01 -8.47
N ALA A 49 22.75 7.40 -8.81
CA ALA A 49 21.50 8.10 -9.03
C ALA A 49 20.30 7.27 -8.60
N LEU A 50 19.27 7.96 -8.12
CA LEU A 50 17.96 7.40 -7.83
C LEU A 50 16.90 8.09 -8.68
N ALA A 51 15.94 7.31 -9.19
CA ALA A 51 14.71 7.82 -9.77
C ALA A 51 13.52 7.18 -9.07
N ILE A 52 12.53 7.99 -8.70
CA ILE A 52 11.29 7.53 -8.07
C ILE A 52 10.16 7.68 -9.08
N HIS A 53 9.40 6.62 -9.32
CA HIS A 53 8.23 6.66 -10.18
C HIS A 53 7.02 6.09 -9.42
N GLN A 54 5.95 6.88 -9.34
CA GLN A 54 4.78 6.63 -8.47
C GLN A 54 4.13 5.25 -8.67
N ASN A 55 4.25 4.67 -9.88
CA ASN A 55 3.60 3.40 -10.23
C ASN A 55 4.58 2.23 -10.41
N THR A 56 5.90 2.48 -10.46
CA THR A 56 6.89 1.43 -10.77
C THR A 56 7.99 1.28 -9.71
N GLY A 57 7.98 2.10 -8.67
CA GLY A 57 8.89 2.00 -7.53
C GLY A 57 10.13 2.89 -7.69
N ILE A 58 11.24 2.46 -7.11
CA ILE A 58 12.51 3.18 -7.13
C ILE A 58 13.46 2.46 -8.08
N LEU A 59 14.10 3.21 -8.96
CA LEU A 59 15.24 2.75 -9.74
C LEU A 59 16.51 3.32 -9.12
N ALA A 60 17.48 2.45 -8.85
CA ALA A 60 18.83 2.85 -8.48
C ALA A 60 19.78 2.46 -9.60
N ALA A 61 20.52 3.45 -10.10
CA ALA A 61 21.54 3.27 -11.12
C ALA A 61 22.91 3.66 -10.56
N GLY A 62 23.94 2.95 -10.99
CA GLY A 62 25.30 3.19 -10.57
C GLY A 62 26.26 2.23 -11.25
N ARG A 63 27.24 1.75 -10.50
CA ARG A 63 28.29 0.88 -11.03
C ARG A 63 28.61 -0.30 -10.12
N SER A 64 29.10 -1.39 -10.70
CA SER A 64 29.59 -2.58 -9.98
C SER A 64 30.90 -3.09 -10.54
N TRP A 65 31.80 -3.55 -9.67
CA TRP A 65 33.06 -4.18 -10.05
C TRP A 65 32.84 -5.60 -10.57
N ASN A 66 33.26 -5.88 -11.80
CA ASN A 66 33.14 -7.21 -12.41
C ASN A 66 34.35 -8.13 -12.15
N GLY A 67 35.43 -7.62 -11.56
CA GLY A 67 36.70 -8.32 -11.38
C GLY A 67 37.89 -7.63 -12.06
N THR A 68 37.61 -6.81 -13.07
CA THR A 68 38.60 -6.08 -13.89
C THR A 68 38.35 -4.58 -13.94
N ASP A 69 37.08 -4.16 -13.96
CA ASP A 69 36.66 -2.78 -14.07
C ASP A 69 35.23 -2.57 -13.51
N TYR A 70 34.77 -1.31 -13.52
CA TYR A 70 33.42 -0.94 -13.07
C TYR A 70 32.47 -0.83 -14.25
N ASP A 71 31.46 -1.71 -14.26
CA ASP A 71 30.38 -1.72 -15.25
C ASP A 71 29.13 -1.04 -14.74
N PHE A 72 28.21 -0.72 -15.66
CA PHE A 72 26.89 -0.20 -15.32
C PHE A 72 26.08 -1.23 -14.53
N ALA A 73 25.47 -0.77 -13.44
CA ALA A 73 24.61 -1.57 -12.58
C ALA A 73 23.28 -0.85 -12.31
N ILE A 74 22.18 -1.60 -12.38
CA ILE A 74 20.84 -1.09 -12.10
C ILE A 74 20.07 -2.08 -11.22
N ALA A 75 19.36 -1.56 -10.23
CA ALA A 75 18.42 -2.30 -9.42
C ALA A 75 17.08 -1.57 -9.39
N ARG A 76 15.99 -2.33 -9.53
CA ARG A 76 14.64 -1.84 -9.33
C ARG A 76 14.13 -2.33 -7.99
N TYR A 77 13.74 -1.39 -7.14
CA TYR A 77 13.11 -1.65 -5.87
C TYR A 77 11.64 -1.35 -6.01
N GLN A 78 10.89 -2.41 -6.22
CA GLN A 78 9.45 -2.34 -6.11
C GLN A 78 9.12 -2.16 -4.63
N ASN A 79 8.07 -1.41 -4.35
CA ASN A 79 7.55 -1.39 -3.00
C ASN A 79 6.90 -2.76 -2.80
N GLU A 80 7.70 -3.75 -2.43
CA GLU A 80 7.20 -4.73 -1.48
C GLU A 80 6.88 -3.88 -0.25
N PHE A 81 5.65 -3.36 -0.22
CA PHE A 81 4.91 -3.44 1.01
C PHE A 81 5.14 -4.88 1.44
N ILE A 82 6.04 -5.08 2.39
CA ILE A 82 5.88 -6.19 3.28
C ILE A 82 4.82 -5.63 4.21
N PRO A 83 3.51 -5.78 3.91
CA PRO A 83 2.58 -5.62 5.00
C PRO A 83 3.08 -6.66 6.00
N THR A 84 3.56 -6.21 7.16
CA THR A 84 3.24 -6.97 8.35
C THR A 84 1.71 -7.03 8.29
N ALA A 85 1.18 -8.11 7.72
CA ALA A 85 -0.21 -8.24 7.39
C ALA A 85 -0.98 -8.34 8.70
N ALA A 86 -1.20 -7.20 9.34
CA ALA A 86 -2.38 -6.98 10.12
C ALA A 86 -3.51 -6.98 9.09
N HIS A 87 -4.00 -8.18 8.79
CA HIS A 87 -5.27 -8.33 8.10
C HIS A 87 -6.32 -7.69 9.00
N THR A 88 -6.83 -6.55 8.55
CA THR A 88 -7.81 -5.76 9.27
C THR A 88 -9.17 -5.90 8.59
N SER A 89 -10.18 -5.25 9.15
CA SER A 89 -11.54 -5.28 8.64
C SER A 89 -12.09 -3.89 8.42
N VAL A 90 -12.90 -3.75 7.38
CA VAL A 90 -13.68 -2.54 7.11
C VAL A 90 -15.15 -2.92 7.12
N SER A 91 -15.90 -2.29 8.00
CA SER A 91 -17.34 -2.49 8.16
C SER A 91 -18.07 -1.17 8.35
N GLY A 92 -19.37 -1.24 8.17
CA GLY A 92 -20.29 -0.12 8.34
C GLY A 92 -21.71 -0.55 8.03
N ARG A 93 -22.59 0.43 7.88
CA ARG A 93 -24.00 0.25 7.61
C ARG A 93 -24.46 1.07 6.41
N VAL A 94 -25.40 0.50 5.68
CA VAL A 94 -26.19 1.23 4.68
C VAL A 94 -27.57 1.49 5.28
N VAL A 95 -27.94 2.76 5.43
CA VAL A 95 -29.16 3.19 6.11
C VAL A 95 -29.96 4.21 5.29
N THR A 96 -31.26 4.34 5.56
CA THR A 96 -32.07 5.46 5.07
C THR A 96 -31.77 6.72 5.87
N ALA A 97 -32.26 7.89 5.40
CA ALA A 97 -32.16 9.15 6.14
C ALA A 97 -32.74 9.07 7.58
N ASN A 98 -33.67 8.15 7.83
CA ASN A 98 -34.29 7.93 9.14
C ASN A 98 -33.55 6.88 10.00
N GLY A 99 -32.38 6.39 9.56
CA GLY A 99 -31.57 5.42 10.30
C GLY A 99 -31.97 3.95 10.13
N ASN A 100 -32.96 3.65 9.28
CA ASN A 100 -33.38 2.27 9.03
C ASN A 100 -32.38 1.55 8.12
N GLY A 101 -31.95 0.35 8.51
CA GLY A 101 -31.03 -0.46 7.71
C GLY A 101 -31.59 -0.86 6.35
N ILE A 102 -30.79 -0.73 5.29
CA ILE A 102 -31.17 -1.13 3.94
C ILE A 102 -30.49 -2.46 3.61
N ARG A 103 -31.29 -3.51 3.48
CA ARG A 103 -30.82 -4.86 3.12
C ARG A 103 -30.62 -5.03 1.62
N ASN A 104 -29.82 -6.04 1.24
CA ASN A 104 -29.60 -6.46 -0.15
C ASN A 104 -29.01 -5.34 -1.04
N VAL A 105 -28.19 -4.47 -0.47
CA VAL A 105 -27.44 -3.45 -1.19
C VAL A 105 -26.03 -3.95 -1.43
N TRP A 106 -25.51 -3.71 -2.63
CA TRP A 106 -24.13 -4.04 -2.95
C TRP A 106 -23.22 -2.96 -2.43
N VAL A 107 -22.27 -3.35 -1.58
CA VAL A 107 -21.11 -2.55 -1.23
C VAL A 107 -19.90 -3.16 -1.93
N SER A 108 -19.12 -2.33 -2.61
CA SER A 108 -17.94 -2.73 -3.37
C SER A 108 -16.70 -2.06 -2.78
N LEU A 109 -15.61 -2.82 -2.64
CA LEU A 109 -14.30 -2.32 -2.20
C LEU A 109 -13.30 -2.53 -3.34
N SER A 110 -12.61 -1.47 -3.72
CA SER A 110 -11.63 -1.46 -4.81
C SER A 110 -10.32 -0.78 -4.41
N ASP A 111 -9.22 -1.37 -4.84
CA ASP A 111 -7.86 -0.82 -4.85
C ASP A 111 -7.41 -0.82 -6.34
N PRO A 112 -6.70 0.20 -6.84
CA PRO A 112 -6.11 0.21 -8.18
C PRO A 112 -5.39 -1.08 -8.61
N GLU A 113 -4.83 -1.83 -7.66
CA GLU A 113 -4.03 -3.03 -7.93
C GLU A 113 -4.80 -4.36 -7.80
N ARG A 114 -6.04 -4.36 -7.30
CA ARG A 114 -6.78 -5.61 -6.98
C ARG A 114 -8.18 -5.68 -7.61
N PRO A 115 -8.68 -6.90 -7.86
CA PRO A 115 -10.06 -7.09 -8.26
C PRO A 115 -11.04 -6.50 -7.23
N VAL A 116 -12.14 -5.96 -7.72
CA VAL A 116 -13.21 -5.42 -6.88
C VAL A 116 -13.82 -6.53 -6.02
N ARG A 117 -13.82 -6.33 -4.71
CA ARG A 117 -14.50 -7.21 -3.75
C ARG A 117 -15.90 -6.68 -3.48
N ARG A 118 -16.87 -7.56 -3.22
CA ARG A 118 -18.25 -7.17 -2.94
C ARG A 118 -18.76 -7.82 -1.67
N SER A 119 -19.57 -7.07 -0.93
CA SER A 119 -20.29 -7.51 0.26
C SER A 119 -21.75 -7.06 0.12
N LEU A 120 -22.69 -7.93 0.51
CA LEU A 120 -24.12 -7.61 0.47
C LEU A 120 -24.56 -7.20 1.87
N THR A 121 -25.35 -6.13 1.98
CA THR A 121 -25.88 -5.70 3.27
C THR A 121 -26.89 -6.68 3.83
N GLY A 122 -26.77 -6.99 5.13
CA GLY A 122 -27.72 -7.83 5.86
C GLY A 122 -29.04 -7.11 6.17
N PRO A 123 -29.97 -7.79 6.89
CA PRO A 123 -31.30 -7.26 7.23
C PRO A 123 -31.29 -5.90 7.93
N PHE A 124 -30.23 -5.60 8.71
CA PHE A 124 -30.07 -4.35 9.46
C PHE A 124 -29.12 -3.34 8.79
N GLY A 125 -28.75 -3.58 7.53
CA GLY A 125 -27.90 -2.70 6.74
C GLY A 125 -26.39 -2.91 6.91
N TYR A 126 -25.96 -3.79 7.81
CA TYR A 126 -24.53 -4.05 8.04
C TYR A 126 -23.86 -4.71 6.84
N TYR A 127 -22.64 -4.29 6.55
CA TYR A 127 -21.72 -4.95 5.63
C TYR A 127 -20.32 -5.05 6.27
N ARG A 128 -19.50 -5.95 5.75
CA ARG A 128 -18.12 -6.14 6.19
C ARG A 128 -17.24 -6.67 5.06
N PHE A 129 -16.00 -6.22 5.06
CA PHE A 129 -14.89 -6.79 4.34
C PHE A 129 -13.80 -7.17 5.34
N ASP A 130 -13.51 -8.46 5.44
CA ASP A 130 -12.37 -8.99 6.18
C ASP A 130 -11.11 -8.98 5.30
N ASP A 131 -9.97 -9.28 5.89
CA ASP A 131 -8.73 -9.49 5.14
C ASP A 131 -8.37 -8.27 4.28
N ILE A 132 -8.48 -7.08 4.88
CA ILE A 132 -8.06 -5.82 4.28
C ILE A 132 -6.62 -5.58 4.67
N GLU A 133 -5.79 -5.22 3.70
CA GLU A 133 -4.38 -4.92 3.94
C GLU A 133 -4.25 -3.51 4.51
N ALA A 134 -3.73 -3.41 5.73
CA ALA A 134 -3.45 -2.13 6.37
C ALA A 134 -2.33 -1.36 5.65
N GLY A 135 -2.35 -0.03 5.77
CA GLY A 135 -1.42 0.90 5.12
C GLY A 135 -1.77 1.26 3.68
N ARG A 136 -2.97 0.87 3.19
CA ARG A 136 -3.43 1.13 1.82
C ARG A 136 -4.64 2.06 1.77
N THR A 137 -4.88 2.64 0.60
CA THR A 137 -6.07 3.46 0.34
C THR A 137 -7.04 2.69 -0.56
N TYR A 138 -8.29 2.62 -0.12
CA TYR A 138 -9.37 1.92 -0.79
C TYR A 138 -10.48 2.89 -1.18
N SER A 139 -11.17 2.58 -2.26
CA SER A 139 -12.45 3.19 -2.62
C SER A 139 -13.57 2.21 -2.31
N ILE A 140 -14.50 2.62 -1.44
CA ILE A 140 -15.68 1.85 -1.06
C ILE A 140 -16.90 2.53 -1.68
N SER A 141 -17.71 1.79 -2.42
CA SER A 141 -18.89 2.32 -3.10
C SER A 141 -20.13 1.49 -2.79
N VAL A 142 -21.28 2.17 -2.77
CA VAL A 142 -22.58 1.56 -2.56
C VAL A 142 -23.43 1.70 -3.82
N ALA A 143 -24.13 0.63 -4.21
CA ALA A 143 -25.00 0.62 -5.38
C ALA A 143 -26.35 -0.03 -5.05
N SER A 144 -27.43 0.68 -5.34
CA SER A 144 -28.80 0.21 -5.17
C SER A 144 -29.65 0.56 -6.40
N LYS A 145 -30.57 -0.33 -6.76
CA LYS A 145 -31.59 -0.05 -7.79
C LYS A 145 -32.74 0.83 -7.27
N ARG A 146 -32.89 0.92 -5.95
CA ARG A 146 -34.06 1.55 -5.29
C ARG A 146 -33.74 2.83 -4.54
N PHE A 147 -32.47 3.02 -4.17
CA PHE A 147 -32.03 4.12 -3.31
C PHE A 147 -30.90 4.88 -3.99
N GLN A 148 -30.91 6.20 -3.84
CA GLN A 148 -29.80 7.07 -4.21
C GLN A 148 -29.05 7.51 -2.95
N PHE A 149 -27.76 7.79 -3.09
CA PHE A 149 -26.88 8.15 -1.98
C PHE A 149 -26.17 9.46 -2.30
N ALA A 150 -26.16 10.40 -1.36
CA ALA A 150 -25.44 11.67 -1.53
C ALA A 150 -23.93 11.44 -1.76
N ASN A 151 -23.37 10.53 -0.96
CA ASN A 151 -21.97 10.09 -1.04
C ASN A 151 -21.94 8.59 -1.35
N GLY A 152 -22.20 8.22 -2.61
CA GLY A 152 -22.22 6.82 -3.05
C GLY A 152 -20.84 6.15 -3.12
N THR A 153 -19.76 6.92 -2.93
CA THR A 153 -18.38 6.41 -2.91
C THR A 153 -17.57 7.20 -1.89
N GLN A 154 -16.79 6.49 -1.07
CA GLN A 154 -15.90 7.02 -0.05
C GLN A 154 -14.49 6.46 -0.26
N ILE A 155 -13.49 7.34 -0.25
CA ILE A 155 -12.07 6.96 -0.34
C ILE A 155 -11.50 7.00 1.07
N VAL A 156 -10.90 5.89 1.51
CA VAL A 156 -10.41 5.74 2.88
C VAL A 156 -9.02 5.10 2.91
N SER A 157 -8.13 5.68 3.71
CA SER A 157 -6.86 5.04 4.06
C SER A 157 -7.07 4.13 5.26
N VAL A 158 -6.84 2.83 5.08
CA VAL A 158 -7.05 1.82 6.10
C VAL A 158 -5.72 1.57 6.81
N ASN A 159 -5.59 2.04 8.05
CA ASN A 159 -4.42 1.80 8.89
C ASN A 159 -4.70 0.80 10.02
N ASP A 160 -5.97 0.65 10.39
CA ASP A 160 -6.49 -0.28 11.41
C ASP A 160 -7.98 -0.57 11.10
N GLU A 161 -8.68 -1.31 11.97
CA GLU A 161 -10.08 -1.68 11.79
C GLU A 161 -11.01 -0.47 11.74
N ILE A 162 -11.95 -0.50 10.79
CA ILE A 162 -12.95 0.55 10.59
C ILE A 162 -14.33 -0.04 10.80
N TYR A 163 -15.11 0.55 11.71
CA TYR A 163 -16.40 0.00 12.14
C TYR A 163 -17.63 0.78 11.66
N ASP A 164 -17.48 2.07 11.33
CA ASP A 164 -18.59 3.00 11.10
C ASP A 164 -18.49 3.70 9.74
N LEU A 165 -18.09 2.97 8.70
CA LEU A 165 -18.03 3.51 7.34
C LEU A 165 -19.44 3.50 6.72
N ASP A 166 -20.29 4.43 7.14
CA ASP A 166 -21.71 4.40 6.82
C ASP A 166 -22.07 5.11 5.50
N PHE A 167 -23.09 4.56 4.84
CA PHE A 167 -23.74 5.15 3.67
C PHE A 167 -25.20 5.49 3.98
N ILE A 168 -25.57 6.75 3.78
CA ILE A 168 -26.91 7.26 4.04
C ILE A 168 -27.61 7.54 2.72
N ALA A 169 -28.76 6.89 2.50
CA ALA A 169 -29.60 7.14 1.33
C ALA A 169 -30.30 8.49 1.45
N LEU A 170 -30.49 9.13 0.31
CA LEU A 170 -31.32 10.33 0.19
C LEU A 170 -32.78 10.03 0.59
N PRO A 171 -33.52 11.03 1.12
CA PRO A 171 -34.94 10.90 1.46
C PRO A 171 -35.82 10.45 0.29
#